data_AF-A0A5J4V6R4-F1
#
_entry.id   AF-A0A5J4V6R4-F1
#
_cell.length_a   1.000
_cell.length_b   1.000
_cell.length_c   1.000
_cell.angle_alpha   90.00
_cell.angle_beta   90.00
_cell.angle_gamma   90.00
#
_symmetry.space_group_name_H-M   'P 1'
#
loop_
_entity.id
_entity.type
_entity.pdbx_description
1 polymer ?
#
loop_
_entity_poly.entity_id
_entity_poly.type
_entity_poly.pdbx_seq_one_letter_code
_entity_poly.pdbx_strand_id
1 'polypeptide(L)'
;MEYDLEEDEQSFQIRQRSRECLISIQKSGDESDQAEVVNVGYIRVFVICLSLAGGTGEHLDSEIYLGLQHISEFISQLHLGRNDYFLPYFSSQPSLSKRCIEQIEEEGGNEEIDSQLINKGNEDLNIKKEADSVKGLILNLLIDEKNPKPSWYYFYI
;
A
#
# COMPACT_ATOMS: atom_id res chain seq x y z
N MET A 1 34.14 -4.68 4.33
CA MET A 1 33.28 -5.46 5.25
C MET A 1 32.66 -4.56 6.31
N GLU A 2 33.39 -3.86 7.19
CA GLU A 2 32.76 -2.95 8.17
C GLU A 2 32.21 -1.66 7.53
N TYR A 3 32.92 -1.10 6.55
CA TYR A 3 32.46 0.05 5.75
C TYR A 3 31.18 -0.23 4.94
N ASP A 4 31.01 -1.45 4.42
CA ASP A 4 29.86 -1.78 3.56
C ASP A 4 28.56 -1.88 4.38
N LEU A 5 28.65 -2.30 5.65
CA LEU A 5 27.51 -2.38 6.57
C LEU A 5 27.04 -1.00 7.04
N GLU A 6 27.98 -0.07 7.22
CA GLU A 6 27.66 1.30 7.64
C GLU A 6 26.96 2.09 6.53
N GLU A 7 27.32 1.85 5.27
CA GLU A 7 26.67 2.43 4.09
C GLU A 7 25.27 1.86 3.85
N ASP A 8 25.08 0.54 4.07
CA ASP A 8 23.77 -0.12 3.98
C ASP A 8 22.79 0.39 5.05
N GLU A 9 23.26 0.57 6.29
CA GLU A 9 22.46 1.10 7.40
C GLU A 9 22.03 2.55 7.15
N GLN A 10 22.97 3.41 6.70
CA GLN A 10 22.63 4.79 6.34
C GLN A 10 21.61 4.84 5.19
N SER A 11 21.80 4.01 4.17
CA SER A 11 20.88 3.91 3.04
C SER A 11 19.49 3.45 3.46
N PHE A 12 19.40 2.50 4.40
CA PHE A 12 18.13 2.06 4.97
C PHE A 12 17.41 3.20 5.69
N GLN A 13 18.10 3.93 6.57
CA GLN A 13 17.53 5.05 7.32
C GLN A 13 17.04 6.17 6.39
N ILE A 14 17.79 6.49 5.34
CA ILE A 14 17.38 7.49 4.34
C ILE A 14 16.07 7.04 3.68
N ARG A 15 15.98 5.80 3.21
CA ARG A 15 14.76 5.27 2.59
C ARG A 15 13.57 5.32 3.55
N GLN A 16 13.76 4.94 4.81
CA GLN A 16 12.72 5.00 5.84
C GLN A 16 12.22 6.43 6.07
N ARG A 17 13.13 7.39 6.27
CA ARG A 17 12.77 8.80 6.46
C ARG A 17 12.09 9.41 5.24
N SER A 18 12.54 9.06 4.04
CA SER A 18 11.89 9.49 2.80
C SER A 18 10.46 8.97 2.71
N ARG A 19 10.20 7.71 3.07
CA ARG A 19 8.83 7.16 3.14
C ARG A 19 7.96 7.89 4.17
N GLU A 20 8.46 8.10 5.39
CA GLU A 20 7.74 8.84 6.43
C GLU A 20 7.36 10.26 5.96
N CYS A 21 8.26 10.92 5.24
CA CYS A 21 8.01 12.23 4.64
C CYS A 21 6.91 12.17 3.56
N LEU A 22 6.98 11.18 2.66
CA LEU A 22 5.96 10.97 1.63
C LEU A 22 4.57 10.70 2.25
N ILE A 23 4.51 9.85 3.29
CA ILE A 23 3.26 9.57 4.02
C ILE A 23 2.70 10.85 4.64
N SER A 24 3.58 11.69 5.21
CA SER A 24 3.17 12.96 5.80
C SER A 24 2.59 13.92 4.76
N ILE A 25 3.18 13.98 3.55
CA ILE A 25 2.66 14.75 2.42
C ILE A 25 1.28 14.22 2.01
N GLN A 26 1.14 12.91 1.81
CA GLN A 26 -0.14 12.29 1.44
C GLN A 26 -1.23 12.58 2.49
N LYS A 27 -0.93 12.41 3.78
CA LYS A 27 -1.89 12.65 4.87
C LYS A 27 -2.27 14.12 5.01
N SER A 28 -1.35 15.04 4.72
CA SER A 28 -1.57 16.49 4.85
C SER A 28 -2.10 17.16 3.58
N GLY A 29 -2.12 16.44 2.46
CA GLY A 29 -2.48 16.99 1.16
C GLY A 29 -3.98 16.98 0.90
N ASP A 30 -4.52 17.98 0.24
CA ASP A 30 -5.92 18.03 -0.18
C ASP A 30 -6.18 17.22 -1.47
N GLU A 31 -7.35 17.42 -2.09
CA GLU A 31 -7.75 16.72 -3.32
C GLU A 31 -6.71 16.87 -4.45
N SER A 32 -6.16 18.07 -4.65
CA SER A 32 -5.18 18.35 -5.70
C SER A 32 -3.85 17.67 -5.39
N ASP A 33 -3.42 17.70 -4.13
CA ASP A 33 -2.19 17.05 -3.69
C ASP A 33 -2.29 15.53 -3.87
N GLN A 34 -3.46 14.92 -3.60
CA GLN A 34 -3.67 13.49 -3.84
C GLN A 34 -3.46 13.13 -5.32
N ALA A 35 -3.95 13.96 -6.25
CA ALA A 35 -3.74 13.74 -7.68
C ALA A 35 -2.25 13.83 -8.07
N GLU A 36 -1.52 14.79 -7.49
CA GLU A 36 -0.10 14.95 -7.73
C GLU A 36 0.70 13.74 -7.24
N VAL A 37 0.45 13.26 -6.02
CA VAL A 37 1.15 12.08 -5.48
C VAL A 37 0.89 10.82 -6.30
N VAL A 38 -0.32 10.63 -6.86
CA VAL A 38 -0.60 9.53 -7.80
C VAL A 38 0.19 9.68 -9.09
N ASN A 39 0.25 10.90 -9.64
CA ASN A 39 0.97 11.17 -10.90
C ASN A 39 2.47 10.92 -10.80
N VAL A 40 3.08 11.21 -9.64
CA VAL A 40 4.51 10.92 -9.39
C VAL A 40 4.77 9.48 -8.95
N GLY A 41 3.73 8.64 -8.89
CA GLY A 41 3.87 7.21 -8.62
C GLY A 41 4.07 6.87 -7.14
N TYR A 42 3.45 7.61 -6.22
CA TYR A 42 3.52 7.37 -4.78
C TYR A 42 3.32 5.89 -4.39
N ILE A 43 2.33 5.22 -4.99
CA ILE A 43 2.05 3.81 -4.67
C ILE A 43 3.22 2.87 -5.03
N ARG A 44 3.98 3.21 -6.08
CA ARG A 44 5.12 2.42 -6.56
C ARG A 44 6.22 2.36 -5.51
N VAL A 45 6.38 3.42 -4.71
CA VAL A 45 7.35 3.44 -3.60
C VAL A 45 7.08 2.30 -2.63
N PHE A 46 5.81 2.04 -2.31
CA PHE A 46 5.42 0.97 -1.39
C PHE A 46 5.52 -0.42 -2.03
N VAL A 47 5.17 -0.56 -3.30
CA VAL A 47 5.38 -1.81 -4.05
C VAL A 47 6.86 -2.20 -4.04
N ILE A 48 7.76 -1.27 -4.40
CA ILE A 48 9.21 -1.49 -4.38
C ILE A 48 9.68 -1.87 -2.96
N CYS A 49 9.10 -1.27 -1.92
CA CYS A 49 9.47 -1.63 -0.55
C CYS A 49 9.07 -3.06 -0.19
N LEU A 50 7.93 -3.56 -0.68
CA LEU A 50 7.55 -4.97 -0.53
C LEU A 50 8.55 -5.89 -1.23
N SER A 51 8.94 -5.56 -2.47
CA SER A 51 9.95 -6.33 -3.23
C SER A 51 11.30 -6.43 -2.53
N LEU A 52 11.73 -5.35 -1.88
CA LEU A 52 13.02 -5.29 -1.18
C LEU A 52 13.00 -5.99 0.18
N ALA A 53 11.81 -6.26 0.73
CA ALA A 53 11.66 -6.81 2.07
C ALA A 53 11.72 -8.34 2.16
N GLY A 54 12.12 -9.05 1.09
CA GLY A 54 12.19 -10.52 1.03
C GLY A 54 13.19 -11.22 1.97
N GLY A 55 13.81 -10.51 2.91
CA GLY A 55 14.67 -11.07 3.96
C GLY A 55 13.90 -11.46 5.22
N THR A 56 14.54 -12.17 6.14
CA THR A 56 13.94 -12.58 7.42
C THR A 56 14.38 -11.66 8.56
N GLY A 57 13.45 -11.02 9.26
CA GLY A 57 13.74 -10.26 10.48
C GLY A 57 12.59 -9.34 10.92
N GLU A 58 12.47 -9.09 12.23
CA GLU A 58 11.36 -8.31 12.82
C GLU A 58 11.22 -6.89 12.26
N HIS A 59 12.34 -6.24 11.94
CA HIS A 59 12.36 -4.93 11.31
C HIS A 59 11.82 -4.96 9.88
N LEU A 60 12.09 -6.02 9.12
CA LEU A 60 11.58 -6.20 7.76
C LEU A 60 10.07 -6.48 7.79
N ASP A 61 9.61 -7.31 8.73
CA ASP A 61 8.20 -7.59 8.94
C ASP A 61 7.39 -6.33 9.25
N SER A 62 7.94 -5.42 10.06
CA SER A 62 7.34 -4.12 10.36
C SER A 62 7.20 -3.24 9.11
N GLU A 63 8.23 -3.21 8.26
CA GLU A 63 8.20 -2.43 7.01
C GLU A 63 7.21 -3.02 6.00
N ILE A 64 7.10 -4.35 5.91
CA ILE A 64 6.10 -5.03 5.07
C ILE A 64 4.71 -4.68 5.54
N TYR A 65 4.45 -4.80 6.85
CA TYR A 65 3.17 -4.47 7.44
C TYR A 65 2.77 -3.01 7.17
N LEU A 66 3.69 -2.06 7.40
CA LEU A 66 3.45 -0.64 7.11
C LEU A 66 3.21 -0.40 5.62
N GLY A 67 3.97 -1.06 4.74
CA GLY A 67 3.79 -0.96 3.29
C GLY A 67 2.39 -1.39 2.84
N LEU A 68 1.93 -2.55 3.32
CA LEU A 68 0.58 -3.07 3.05
C LEU A 68 -0.52 -2.16 3.61
N GLN A 69 -0.35 -1.65 4.84
CA GLN A 69 -1.30 -0.69 5.42
C GLN A 69 -1.39 0.60 4.60
N HIS A 70 -0.27 1.16 4.16
CA HIS A 70 -0.28 2.39 3.38
C HIS A 70 -0.89 2.20 1.99
N ILE A 71 -0.65 1.05 1.34
CA ILE A 71 -1.32 0.71 0.08
C ILE A 71 -2.83 0.66 0.29
N SER A 72 -3.31 -0.09 1.28
CA SER A 72 -4.76 -0.25 1.50
C SER A 72 -5.44 1.06 1.92
N GLU A 73 -4.84 1.80 2.86
CA GLU A 73 -5.36 3.08 3.36
C GLU A 73 -5.47 4.09 2.23
N PHE A 74 -4.39 4.26 1.44
CA PHE A 74 -4.36 5.27 0.38
C PHE A 74 -5.38 4.98 -0.73
N ILE A 75 -5.43 3.74 -1.22
CA ILE A 75 -6.39 3.35 -2.27
C ILE A 75 -7.83 3.49 -1.75
N SER A 76 -8.09 3.10 -0.50
CA SER A 76 -9.43 3.23 0.11
C SER A 76 -9.84 4.69 0.25
N GLN A 77 -8.94 5.57 0.68
CA GLN A 77 -9.18 7.01 0.76
C GLN A 77 -9.48 7.61 -0.62
N LEU A 78 -8.73 7.22 -1.66
CA LEU A 78 -9.03 7.65 -3.03
C LEU A 78 -10.39 7.14 -3.50
N HIS A 79 -10.77 5.91 -3.18
CA HIS A 79 -12.04 5.34 -3.65
C HIS A 79 -13.27 5.90 -2.91
N LEU A 80 -13.19 6.03 -1.58
CA LEU A 80 -14.33 6.41 -0.74
C LEU A 80 -14.34 7.89 -0.36
N GLY A 81 -13.25 8.61 -0.61
CA GLY A 81 -12.99 9.94 -0.06
C GLY A 81 -12.39 9.86 1.34
N ARG A 82 -11.86 10.99 1.82
CA ARG A 82 -11.28 11.10 3.16
C ARG A 82 -12.12 12.04 4.01
N ASN A 83 -12.76 11.47 5.04
CA ASN A 83 -13.58 12.20 6.01
C ASN A 83 -13.10 11.90 7.44
N ASP A 84 -11.82 12.21 7.71
CA ASP A 84 -11.21 12.09 9.02
C ASP A 84 -11.12 13.48 9.67
N TYR A 85 -11.46 13.60 10.95
CA TYR A 85 -11.46 14.87 11.67
C TYR A 85 -10.05 15.52 11.76
N PHE A 86 -8.99 14.71 11.72
CA PHE A 86 -7.61 15.16 11.89
C PHE A 86 -6.88 15.36 10.56
N LEU A 87 -7.47 14.97 9.42
CA LEU A 87 -6.85 15.08 8.10
C LEU A 87 -7.66 16.02 7.20
N PRO A 88 -7.05 16.64 6.17
CA PRO A 88 -7.79 17.42 5.21
C PRO A 88 -8.84 16.58 4.49
N TYR A 89 -10.05 17.10 4.41
CA TYR A 89 -11.13 16.44 3.68
C TYR A 89 -10.87 16.44 2.17
N PHE A 90 -11.20 15.34 1.50
CA PHE A 90 -11.36 15.33 0.04
C PHE A 90 -12.45 14.34 -0.38
N SER A 91 -13.13 14.65 -1.48
CA SER A 91 -14.21 13.82 -2.03
C SER A 91 -13.65 12.58 -2.73
N SER A 92 -14.46 11.54 -2.99
CA SER A 92 -13.94 10.34 -3.66
C SER A 92 -13.35 10.67 -5.04
N GLN A 93 -12.20 10.06 -5.34
CA GLN A 93 -11.47 10.16 -6.60
C GLN A 93 -11.24 8.77 -7.24
N PRO A 94 -12.31 8.06 -7.68
CA PRO A 94 -12.20 6.67 -8.14
C PRO A 94 -11.33 6.46 -9.39
N SER A 95 -11.14 7.50 -10.21
CA SER A 95 -10.21 7.44 -11.35
C SER A 95 -8.76 7.30 -10.89
N LEU A 96 -8.38 8.01 -9.84
CA LEU A 96 -7.05 7.93 -9.25
C LEU A 96 -6.83 6.59 -8.54
N SER A 97 -7.83 6.07 -7.84
CA SER A 97 -7.71 4.73 -7.23
C SER A 97 -7.47 3.65 -8.29
N LYS A 98 -8.14 3.72 -9.44
CA LYS A 98 -7.89 2.82 -10.58
C LYS A 98 -6.47 3.01 -11.13
N ARG A 99 -6.00 4.25 -11.26
CA ARG A 99 -4.62 4.52 -11.70
C ARG A 99 -3.59 3.92 -10.75
N CYS A 100 -3.83 3.94 -9.44
CA CYS A 100 -2.96 3.28 -8.47
C CYS A 100 -2.94 1.75 -8.66
N ILE A 101 -4.09 1.13 -8.93
CA ILE A 101 -4.16 -0.32 -9.20
C ILE A 101 -3.36 -0.68 -10.46
N GLU A 102 -3.49 0.11 -11.53
CA GLU A 102 -2.68 -0.06 -12.75
C GLU A 102 -1.19 0.06 -12.43
N GLN A 103 -0.78 1.06 -11.64
CA GLN A 103 0.62 1.22 -11.23
C GLN A 103 1.12 0.05 -10.37
N ILE A 104 0.28 -0.53 -9.51
CA ILE A 104 0.62 -1.73 -8.75
C ILE A 104 0.86 -2.91 -9.70
N GLU A 105 -0.02 -3.12 -10.67
CA GLU A 105 0.13 -4.19 -11.66
C GLU A 105 1.36 -3.98 -12.56
N GLU A 106 1.59 -2.76 -13.03
CA GLU A 106 2.75 -2.37 -13.86
C GLU A 106 4.09 -2.69 -13.19
N GLU A 107 4.18 -2.59 -11.86
CA GLU A 107 5.39 -2.85 -11.08
C GLU A 107 5.46 -4.28 -10.52
N GLY A 108 4.54 -5.18 -10.91
CA GLY A 108 4.47 -6.55 -10.38
C GLY A 108 4.05 -6.62 -8.90
N GLY A 109 3.39 -5.57 -8.39
CA GLY A 109 3.03 -5.47 -6.99
C GLY A 109 1.98 -6.48 -6.54
N ASN A 110 1.18 -7.03 -7.46
CA ASN A 110 0.24 -8.11 -7.12
C ASN A 110 0.99 -9.37 -6.68
N GLU A 111 2.07 -9.73 -7.39
CA GLU A 111 2.96 -10.83 -7.06
C GLU A 111 3.66 -10.58 -5.73
N GLU A 112 4.09 -9.35 -5.49
CA GLU A 112 4.74 -8.97 -4.23
C GLU A 112 3.78 -9.09 -3.05
N ILE A 113 2.54 -8.60 -3.18
CA ILE A 113 1.49 -8.74 -2.17
C ILE A 113 1.18 -10.23 -1.93
N ASP A 114 1.05 -11.02 -3.00
CA ASP A 114 0.76 -12.45 -2.90
C ASP A 114 1.86 -13.24 -2.20
N SER A 115 3.12 -12.84 -2.39
CA SER A 115 4.25 -13.46 -1.68
C SER A 115 4.14 -13.29 -0.16
N GLN A 116 3.50 -12.21 0.31
CA GLN A 116 3.32 -11.94 1.74
C GLN A 116 2.24 -12.81 2.40
N LEU A 117 1.39 -13.48 1.63
CA LEU A 117 0.38 -14.42 2.17
C LEU A 117 1.02 -15.66 2.83
N ILE A 118 2.23 -16.02 2.40
CA ILE A 118 3.00 -17.14 2.95
C ILE A 118 4.11 -16.69 3.89
N ASN A 119 4.23 -15.38 4.15
CA ASN A 119 5.27 -14.83 5.02
C ASN A 119 5.11 -15.40 6.45
N LYS A 120 6.20 -15.97 6.99
CA LYS A 120 6.25 -16.61 8.31
C LYS A 120 6.77 -15.70 9.42
N GLY A 121 6.92 -14.40 9.14
CA GLY A 121 7.52 -13.40 10.00
C GLY A 121 6.87 -13.24 11.37
N ASN A 122 7.14 -12.11 12.00
CA ASN A 122 6.73 -11.78 13.36
C ASN A 122 5.25 -12.12 13.64
N GLU A 123 5.00 -13.00 14.61
CA GLU A 123 3.65 -13.45 15.00
C GLU A 123 2.76 -12.31 15.50
N ASP A 124 3.35 -11.23 16.04
CA ASP A 124 2.62 -10.05 16.51
C ASP A 124 2.09 -9.19 15.34
N LEU A 125 2.73 -9.28 14.17
CA LEU A 125 2.34 -8.55 12.96
C LEU A 125 1.57 -9.47 12.03
N ASN A 126 0.29 -9.20 11.86
CA ASN A 126 -0.58 -10.05 11.04
C ASN A 126 -0.44 -9.73 9.52
N ILE A 127 0.79 -9.80 9.01
CA ILE A 127 1.16 -9.48 7.62
C ILE A 127 0.27 -10.23 6.62
N LYS A 128 0.01 -11.53 6.87
CA LYS A 128 -0.84 -12.34 6.00
C LYS A 128 -2.24 -11.77 5.87
N LYS A 129 -2.81 -11.30 6.99
CA LYS A 129 -4.14 -10.69 7.03
C LYS A 129 -4.13 -9.34 6.31
N GLU A 130 -3.09 -8.54 6.45
CA GLU A 130 -2.96 -7.27 5.71
C GLU A 130 -2.81 -7.51 4.20
N ALA A 131 -2.00 -8.49 3.79
CA ALA A 131 -1.85 -8.86 2.38
C ALA A 131 -3.17 -9.34 1.78
N ASP A 132 -3.92 -10.18 2.51
CA ASP A 132 -5.25 -10.64 2.10
C ASP A 132 -6.25 -9.48 2.01
N SER A 133 -6.19 -8.52 2.95
CA SER A 133 -7.00 -7.30 2.95
C SER A 133 -6.71 -6.42 1.72
N VAL A 134 -5.44 -6.16 1.42
CA VAL A 134 -5.03 -5.39 0.23
C VAL A 134 -5.52 -6.09 -1.05
N LYS A 135 -5.35 -7.42 -1.14
CA LYS A 135 -5.80 -8.20 -2.29
C LYS A 135 -7.32 -8.12 -2.46
N GLY A 136 -8.07 -8.28 -1.37
CA GLY A 136 -9.52 -8.13 -1.37
C GLY A 136 -9.97 -6.73 -1.79
N LEU A 137 -9.29 -5.68 -1.31
CA LEU A 137 -9.54 -4.30 -1.71
C LEU A 137 -9.35 -4.11 -3.22
N ILE A 138 -8.20 -4.51 -3.76
CA ILE A 138 -7.90 -4.38 -5.20
C ILE A 138 -8.97 -5.11 -6.03
N LEU A 139 -9.31 -6.35 -5.66
CA LEU A 139 -10.35 -7.12 -6.36
C LEU A 139 -11.73 -6.44 -6.29
N ASN A 140 -12.12 -5.94 -5.11
CA ASN A 140 -13.40 -5.27 -4.93
C ASN A 140 -13.52 -3.99 -5.78
N LEU A 141 -12.43 -3.25 -5.97
CA LEU A 141 -12.40 -2.03 -6.77
C LEU A 141 -12.45 -2.31 -8.28
N LEU A 142 -11.95 -3.47 -8.70
CA LEU A 142 -12.01 -3.94 -10.09
C LEU A 142 -13.35 -4.59 -10.45
N ILE A 143 -14.17 -4.96 -9.47
CA ILE A 143 -15.53 -5.43 -9.72
C ILE A 143 -16.37 -4.24 -10.20
N ASP A 144 -16.64 -4.21 -11.51
CA ASP A 144 -17.61 -3.27 -12.08
C ASP A 144 -18.98 -3.50 -11.43
N GLU A 145 -19.59 -2.45 -10.90
CA GLU A 145 -20.96 -2.50 -10.34
C GLU A 145 -21.99 -3.03 -11.33
N LYS A 146 -21.69 -2.94 -12.63
CA LYS A 146 -22.54 -3.44 -13.72
C LYS A 146 -22.35 -4.93 -14.01
N ASN A 147 -21.31 -5.57 -13.47
CA ASN A 147 -21.14 -7.01 -13.61
C ASN A 147 -22.19 -7.73 -12.76
N PRO A 148 -22.86 -8.76 -13.32
CA PRO A 148 -23.75 -9.60 -12.52
C PRO A 148 -22.95 -10.21 -11.37
N LYS A 149 -23.26 -9.79 -10.14
CA LYS A 149 -22.60 -10.34 -8.97
C LYS A 149 -22.96 -11.82 -8.88
N PRO A 150 -21.98 -12.74 -8.86
CA PRO A 150 -22.25 -14.15 -8.75
C PRO A 150 -22.94 -14.43 -7.40
N SER A 151 -23.81 -15.45 -7.36
CA SER A 151 -24.68 -15.72 -6.22
C SER A 151 -23.93 -15.86 -4.88
N TRP A 152 -22.67 -16.32 -4.91
CA TRP A 152 -21.82 -16.47 -3.74
C TRP A 152 -21.44 -15.14 -3.05
N TYR A 153 -21.52 -13.99 -3.73
CA TYR A 153 -21.18 -12.66 -3.18
C TYR A 153 -22.06 -12.27 -1.97
N TYR A 154 -23.29 -12.77 -1.91
CA TYR A 154 -24.26 -12.43 -0.86
C TYR A 154 -24.19 -13.34 0.38
N PHE A 155 -23.32 -14.35 0.38
CA PHE A 155 -23.21 -15.29 1.50
C PHE A 155 -22.07 -14.95 2.49
N TYR A 156 -21.31 -13.89 2.22
CA TYR A 156 -20.13 -13.50 3.01
C TYR A 156 -20.22 -12.09 3.61
N ILE A 157 -21.44 -11.52 3.72
CA ILE A 157 -21.76 -10.30 4.48
C ILE A 157 -22.64 -10.71 5.66
#